data_AF-A0A258KGU9-F1
#
_entry.id   AF-A0A258KGU9-F1
#
_cell.length_a   1.000
_cell.length_b   1.000
_cell.length_c   1.000
_cell.angle_alpha   90.00
_cell.angle_beta   90.00
_cell.angle_gamma   90.00
#
_symmetry.space_group_name_H-M   'P 1'
#
loop_
_entity.id
_entity.type
_entity.pdbx_description
1 polymer ?
#
loop_
_entity_poly.entity_id
_entity_poly.type
_entity_poly.pdbx_seq_one_letter_code
_entity_poly.pdbx_strand_id
1 'polypeptide(L)'
;TITSAQAIIISKIIYNIFLMLLLSAIALGFYTLVFKNLLGDPLFYFFAVLLGSVSFASVFTMISGIASKANNAGGLMAILSFPVIIPLLVVLIKLSKNAMDGLDRSVSYDEIGVLIAINIIVITTSLLLFPYLWKD
;
A
#
# COMPACT_ATOMS: atom_id res chain seq x y z
N THR A 1 28.19 8.55 -15.75
CA THR A 1 26.83 8.57 -16.33
C THR A 1 26.20 7.18 -16.21
N ILE A 2 25.74 6.70 -15.04
CA ILE A 2 25.16 5.32 -15.03
C ILE A 2 24.12 5.00 -13.94
N THR A 3 23.30 5.95 -13.49
CA THR A 3 22.09 5.54 -12.73
C THR A 3 20.92 6.42 -13.15
N SER A 4 19.97 5.82 -13.89
CA SER A 4 18.72 6.52 -14.18
C SER A 4 17.95 6.71 -12.88
N ALA A 5 17.38 7.89 -12.64
CA ALA A 5 16.56 8.18 -11.46
C ALA A 5 15.41 7.16 -11.28
N GLN A 6 14.95 6.60 -12.40
CA GLN A 6 13.95 5.52 -12.45
C GLN A 6 14.44 4.25 -11.75
N ALA A 7 15.70 3.84 -11.95
CA ALA A 7 16.24 2.63 -11.31
C ALA A 7 16.30 2.78 -9.78
N ILE A 8 16.66 3.97 -9.28
CA ILE A 8 16.74 4.23 -7.83
C ILE A 8 15.35 4.11 -7.18
N ILE A 9 14.31 4.62 -7.84
CA ILE A 9 12.94 4.57 -7.31
C ILE A 9 12.36 3.18 -7.37
N ILE A 10 12.58 2.46 -8.47
CA ILE A 10 12.15 1.07 -8.59
C ILE A 10 12.78 0.22 -7.49
N SER A 11 14.10 0.34 -7.25
CA SER A 11 14.76 -0.36 -6.14
C SER A 11 14.18 0.03 -4.77
N LYS A 12 13.86 1.31 -4.54
CA LYS A 12 13.27 1.77 -3.28
C LYS A 12 11.84 1.24 -3.07
N ILE A 13 11.04 1.19 -4.13
CA ILE A 13 9.69 0.59 -4.11
C ILE A 13 9.78 -0.91 -3.80
N ILE A 14 10.67 -1.64 -4.48
CA ILE A 14 10.87 -3.08 -4.24
C ILE A 14 11.30 -3.34 -2.80
N TYR A 15 12.24 -2.56 -2.27
CA TYR A 15 12.68 -2.69 -0.88
C TYR A 15 11.52 -2.46 0.10
N ASN A 16 10.72 -1.41 -0.12
CA ASN A 16 9.55 -1.12 0.72
C ASN A 16 8.46 -2.19 0.62
N ILE A 17 8.24 -2.79 -0.57
CA ILE A 17 7.32 -3.91 -0.72
C ILE A 17 7.81 -5.12 0.10
N PHE A 18 9.10 -5.47 0.01
CA PHE A 18 9.67 -6.57 0.78
C PHE A 18 9.58 -6.33 2.29
N LEU A 19 9.88 -5.11 2.74
CA LEU A 19 9.80 -4.73 4.15
C LEU A 19 8.36 -4.83 4.65
N MET A 20 7.38 -4.31 3.89
CA MET A 20 5.96 -4.42 4.23
C MET A 20 5.48 -5.87 4.25
N LEU A 21 5.91 -6.69 3.28
CA LEU A 21 5.60 -8.13 3.26
C LEU A 21 6.14 -8.84 4.49
N LEU A 22 7.40 -8.61 4.86
CA LEU A 22 7.99 -9.19 6.07
C LEU A 22 7.22 -8.77 7.32
N LEU A 23 6.91 -7.48 7.46
CA LEU A 23 6.18 -6.96 8.61
C LEU A 23 4.76 -7.55 8.69
N SER A 24 4.09 -7.68 7.54
CA SER A 24 2.75 -8.27 7.45
C SER A 24 2.75 -9.77 7.77
N ALA A 25 3.78 -10.51 7.37
CA ALA A 25 3.94 -11.93 7.69
C ALA A 25 4.17 -12.14 9.18
N ILE A 26 5.00 -11.30 9.82
CA ILE A 26 5.21 -11.33 11.28
C ILE A 26 3.89 -11.02 12.00
N ALA A 27 3.16 -9.99 11.56
CA ALA A 27 1.87 -9.61 12.14
C ALA A 27 0.83 -10.73 11.99
N LEU A 28 0.77 -11.39 10.84
CA LEU A 28 -0.12 -12.52 10.59
C LEU A 28 0.26 -13.72 11.46
N GLY A 29 1.56 -14.02 11.58
CA GLY A 29 2.05 -15.06 12.49
C GLY A 29 1.63 -14.81 13.95
N PHE A 30 1.82 -13.58 14.44
CA PHE A 30 1.37 -13.18 15.78
C PHE A 30 -0.16 -13.27 15.92
N TYR A 31 -0.90 -12.83 14.90
CA TYR A 31 -2.36 -12.91 14.87
C TYR A 31 -2.84 -14.36 15.01
N THR A 32 -2.29 -15.30 14.23
CA THR A 32 -2.66 -16.72 14.30
C THR A 32 -2.27 -17.40 15.61
N LEU A 33 -1.20 -16.93 16.26
CA LEU A 33 -0.74 -17.47 17.54
C LEU A 33 -1.60 -16.98 18.71
N VAL A 34 -2.01 -15.71 18.69
CA VAL A 34 -2.81 -15.08 19.75
C VAL A 34 -4.30 -15.38 19.57
N PHE A 35 -4.82 -15.26 18.35
CA PHE A 35 -6.22 -15.49 18.02
C PHE A 35 -6.38 -16.87 17.39
N LYS A 36 -7.06 -17.79 18.10
CA LYS A 36 -7.44 -19.11 17.58
C LYS A 36 -8.61 -19.06 16.58
N ASN A 37 -8.79 -17.94 15.88
CA ASN A 37 -9.90 -17.78 14.96
C ASN A 37 -9.59 -18.56 13.67
N LEU A 38 -10.51 -19.43 13.23
CA LEU A 38 -10.38 -20.07 11.92
C LEU A 38 -10.65 -19.00 10.87
N LEU A 39 -9.60 -18.57 10.17
CA LEU A 39 -9.75 -17.75 8.96
C LEU A 39 -10.65 -18.51 7.99
N GLY A 40 -11.76 -17.89 7.57
CA GLY A 40 -12.72 -18.52 6.65
C GLY A 40 -12.07 -18.94 5.32
N ASP A 41 -11.35 -18.03 4.67
CA ASP A 41 -10.47 -18.33 3.52
C ASP A 41 -9.05 -17.77 3.78
N PRO A 42 -8.12 -18.60 4.30
CA PRO A 42 -6.75 -18.18 4.60
C PRO A 42 -5.98 -17.71 3.36
N LEU A 43 -6.27 -18.28 2.18
CA LEU A 43 -5.63 -17.91 0.93
C LEU A 43 -6.07 -16.50 0.52
N PHE A 44 -7.38 -16.25 0.58
CA PHE A 44 -7.94 -14.94 0.23
C PHE A 44 -7.51 -13.85 1.21
N TYR A 45 -7.37 -14.18 2.50
CA TYR A 45 -6.83 -13.27 3.50
C TYR A 45 -5.35 -12.93 3.22
N PHE A 46 -4.54 -13.93 2.84
CA PHE A 46 -3.15 -13.69 2.43
C PHE A 46 -3.06 -12.77 1.20
N PHE A 47 -3.93 -12.96 0.20
CA PHE A 47 -4.03 -12.06 -0.95
C PHE A 47 -4.41 -10.64 -0.55
N ALA A 48 -5.38 -10.46 0.35
CA ALA A 48 -5.78 -9.15 0.86
C ALA A 48 -4.60 -8.42 1.56
N VAL A 49 -3.83 -9.16 2.38
CA VAL A 49 -2.65 -8.64 3.08
C VAL A 49 -1.54 -8.27 2.09
N LEU A 50 -1.33 -9.07 1.04
CA LEU A 50 -0.36 -8.79 -0.01
C LEU A 50 -0.75 -7.53 -0.79
N LEU A 51 -2.02 -7.41 -1.19
CA LEU A 51 -2.54 -6.23 -1.88
C LEU A 51 -2.43 -4.97 -1.01
N GLY A 52 -2.73 -5.09 0.28
CA GLY A 52 -2.57 -4.01 1.25
C GLY A 52 -1.13 -3.56 1.40
N SER A 53 -0.21 -4.51 1.52
CA SER A 53 1.23 -4.24 1.63
C SER A 53 1.76 -3.46 0.42
N VAL A 54 1.38 -3.87 -0.80
CA VAL A 54 1.77 -3.18 -2.04
C VAL A 54 1.17 -1.78 -2.10
N SER A 55 -0.10 -1.63 -1.74
CA SER A 55 -0.80 -0.34 -1.77
C SER A 55 -0.18 0.65 -0.79
N PHE A 56 0.07 0.23 0.45
CA PHE A 56 0.71 1.07 1.46
C PHE A 56 2.14 1.42 1.09
N ALA A 57 2.95 0.45 0.63
CA ALA A 57 4.31 0.71 0.19
C ALA A 57 4.36 1.76 -0.92
N SER A 58 3.46 1.67 -1.90
CA SER A 58 3.40 2.59 -3.04
C SER A 58 3.00 4.00 -2.61
N VAL A 59 1.92 4.13 -1.81
CA VAL A 59 1.44 5.43 -1.31
C VAL A 59 2.49 6.10 -0.43
N PHE A 60 3.05 5.39 0.57
CA PHE A 60 4.06 5.98 1.45
C PHE A 60 5.33 6.37 0.70
N THR A 61 5.77 5.58 -0.28
CA THR A 61 6.97 5.90 -1.07
C THR A 61 6.75 7.15 -1.90
N MET A 62 5.59 7.28 -2.57
CA MET A 62 5.25 8.46 -3.35
C MET A 62 5.19 9.71 -2.47
N ILE A 63 4.47 9.64 -1.34
CA ILE A 63 4.29 10.80 -0.47
C ILE A 63 5.62 11.20 0.18
N SER A 64 6.46 10.24 0.59
CA SER A 64 7.81 10.51 1.07
C SER A 64 8.67 11.19 -0.01
N GLY A 65 8.53 10.77 -1.27
CA GLY A 65 9.19 11.42 -2.42
C GLY A 65 8.78 12.87 -2.59
N ILE A 66 7.47 13.16 -2.61
CA ILE A 66 6.92 14.52 -2.73
C ILE A 66 7.36 15.39 -1.55
N ALA A 67 7.21 14.87 -0.33
CA ALA A 67 7.56 15.55 0.91
C ALA A 67 9.05 15.93 0.96
N SER A 68 9.95 15.04 0.52
CA SER A 68 11.40 15.27 0.61
C SER A 68 11.92 16.47 -0.19
N LYS A 69 11.13 16.95 -1.16
CA LYS A 69 11.46 18.11 -2.01
C LYS A 69 10.74 19.39 -1.58
N ALA A 70 9.87 19.34 -0.57
CA ALA A 70 9.19 20.50 -0.04
C ALA A 70 9.95 21.08 1.17
N ASN A 71 9.91 22.41 1.33
CA ASN A 71 10.57 23.15 2.42
C ASN A 71 10.06 22.75 3.84
N ASN A 72 8.96 21.99 3.94
CA ASN A 72 8.43 21.43 5.17
C ASN A 72 8.00 19.95 4.98
N ALA A 73 8.99 19.09 4.72
CA ALA A 73 8.78 17.67 4.40
C ALA A 73 7.90 16.92 5.42
N GLY A 74 8.10 17.15 6.72
CA GLY A 74 7.32 16.48 7.77
C GLY A 74 5.84 16.86 7.77
N GLY A 75 5.53 18.16 7.70
CA GLY A 75 4.15 18.66 7.67
C GLY A 75 3.40 18.29 6.38
N LEU A 76 4.09 18.37 5.24
CA LEU A 76 3.49 18.04 3.94
C LEU A 76 3.18 16.53 3.82
N MET A 77 4.05 15.68 4.36
CA MET A 77 3.81 14.22 4.40
C MET A 77 2.51 13.91 5.16
N ALA A 78 2.26 14.53 6.30
CA ALA A 78 1.05 14.30 7.10
C ALA A 78 -0.23 14.78 6.38
N ILE A 79 -0.20 15.98 5.80
CA ILE A 79 -1.36 16.59 5.13
C ILE A 79 -1.74 15.82 3.86
N LEU A 80 -0.76 15.35 3.08
CA LEU A 80 -1.02 14.59 1.85
C LEU A 80 -1.37 13.12 2.11
N SER A 81 -0.80 12.52 3.17
CA SER A 81 -1.06 11.12 3.53
C SER A 81 -2.47 10.90 4.02
N PHE A 82 -2.99 11.80 4.83
CA PHE A 82 -4.25 11.59 5.52
C PHE A 82 -5.46 11.33 4.57
N PRO A 83 -5.68 12.14 3.51
CA PRO A 83 -6.81 11.94 2.59
C PRO A 83 -6.70 10.67 1.75
N VAL A 84 -5.49 10.17 1.49
CA VAL A 84 -5.24 8.99 0.64
C VAL A 84 -5.25 7.70 1.46
N ILE A 85 -4.67 7.74 2.67
CA ILE A 85 -4.55 6.59 3.56
C ILE A 85 -5.91 6.15 4.12
N ILE A 86 -6.80 7.09 4.45
CA ILE A 86 -8.10 6.73 5.04
C ILE A 86 -8.96 5.88 4.09
N PRO A 87 -9.22 6.28 2.84
CA PRO A 87 -9.95 5.45 1.89
C PRO A 87 -9.30 4.08 1.69
N LEU A 88 -7.97 4.06 1.60
CA LEU A 88 -7.21 2.83 1.43
C LEU A 88 -7.40 1.87 2.63
N LEU A 89 -7.30 2.40 3.85
CA LEU A 89 -7.53 1.64 5.08
C LEU A 89 -8.94 1.07 5.12
N VAL A 90 -9.97 1.88 4.84
CA VAL A 90 -11.37 1.44 4.91
C VAL A 90 -11.64 0.28 3.95
N VAL A 91 -11.14 0.36 2.72
CA VAL A 91 -11.32 -0.69 1.72
C VAL A 91 -10.55 -1.96 2.09
N LEU A 92 -9.31 -1.83 2.59
CA LEU A 92 -8.53 -2.98 3.05
C LEU A 92 -9.13 -3.66 4.27
N ILE A 93 -9.67 -2.89 5.21
CA ILE A 93 -10.35 -3.45 6.39
C ILE A 93 -11.58 -4.25 5.95
N LYS A 94 -12.38 -3.74 5.01
CA LYS A 94 -13.53 -4.47 4.45
C LYS A 94 -13.09 -5.75 3.74
N LEU A 95 -12.10 -5.67 2.86
CA LEU A 95 -11.58 -6.83 2.14
C LEU A 95 -11.04 -7.90 3.09
N SER A 96 -10.25 -7.48 4.09
CA SER A 96 -9.69 -8.37 5.10
C SER A 96 -10.78 -9.00 5.96
N LYS A 97 -11.81 -8.24 6.32
CA LYS A 97 -12.97 -8.75 7.07
C LYS A 97 -13.75 -9.78 6.27
N ASN A 98 -14.05 -9.51 5.00
CA ASN A 98 -14.75 -10.47 4.14
C ASN A 98 -13.97 -11.79 4.00
N ALA A 99 -12.65 -11.70 3.91
CA ALA A 99 -11.77 -12.89 3.88
C ALA A 99 -11.73 -13.64 5.22
N MET A 100 -11.73 -12.91 6.34
CA MET A 100 -11.81 -13.51 7.68
C MET A 100 -13.15 -14.21 7.91
N ASP A 101 -14.24 -13.58 7.51
CA ASP A 101 -15.61 -14.10 7.65
C ASP A 101 -15.89 -15.24 6.64
N GLY A 102 -14.99 -15.49 5.69
CA GLY A 102 -15.11 -16.57 4.70
C GLY A 102 -16.25 -16.34 3.70
N LEU A 103 -16.60 -15.07 3.46
CA LEU A 103 -17.65 -14.72 2.50
C LEU A 103 -17.23 -15.07 1.07
N ASP A 104 -18.23 -15.26 0.21
CA ASP A 104 -17.99 -15.55 -1.19
C ASP A 104 -17.17 -14.43 -1.85
N ARG A 105 -16.22 -14.80 -2.73
CA ARG A 105 -15.25 -13.86 -3.32
C ARG A 105 -15.93 -12.76 -4.14
N SER A 106 -17.15 -13.05 -4.62
CA SER A 106 -18.02 -12.13 -5.33
C SER A 106 -18.35 -10.86 -4.53
N VAL A 107 -18.44 -10.97 -3.21
CA VAL A 107 -18.74 -9.86 -2.29
C VAL A 107 -17.57 -8.87 -2.18
N SER A 108 -16.36 -9.29 -2.58
CA SER A 108 -15.12 -8.52 -2.45
C SER A 108 -14.62 -7.91 -3.76
N TYR A 109 -15.33 -8.08 -4.87
CA TYR A 109 -14.90 -7.55 -6.17
C TYR A 109 -14.91 -6.02 -6.21
N ASP A 110 -15.88 -5.39 -5.55
CA ASP A 110 -15.96 -3.93 -5.47
C ASP A 110 -14.74 -3.37 -4.71
N GLU A 111 -14.37 -3.97 -3.57
CA GLU A 111 -13.19 -3.56 -2.81
C GLU A 111 -11.89 -3.75 -3.60
N ILE A 112 -11.75 -4.88 -4.31
CA ILE A 112 -10.58 -5.14 -5.16
C ILE A 112 -10.51 -4.11 -6.29
N GLY A 113 -11.64 -3.80 -6.94
CA GLY A 113 -11.72 -2.78 -7.99
C GLY A 113 -11.31 -1.40 -7.50
N VAL A 114 -11.79 -0.99 -6.33
CA VAL A 114 -11.40 0.28 -5.70
C VAL A 114 -9.91 0.29 -5.33
N LEU A 115 -9.37 -0.81 -4.80
CA LEU A 115 -7.94 -0.93 -4.47
C LEU A 115 -7.05 -0.79 -5.71
N ILE A 116 -7.44 -1.43 -6.81
CA ILE A 116 -6.72 -1.32 -8.09
C ILE A 116 -6.80 0.13 -8.61
N ALA A 117 -7.98 0.76 -8.56
CA ALA A 117 -8.15 2.15 -8.98
C ALA A 117 -7.27 3.11 -8.16
N ILE A 118 -7.21 2.95 -6.84
CA ILE A 118 -6.33 3.73 -5.97
C ILE A 118 -4.87 3.52 -6.36
N ASN A 119 -4.43 2.28 -6.58
CA ASN A 119 -3.06 2.00 -7.01
C ASN A 119 -2.73 2.67 -8.36
N ILE A 120 -3.63 2.59 -9.34
CA ILE A 120 -3.45 3.24 -10.64
C ILE A 120 -3.33 4.76 -10.48
N ILE A 121 -4.20 5.39 -9.70
CA ILE A 121 -4.17 6.84 -9.46
C ILE A 121 -2.85 7.23 -8.79
N VAL A 122 -2.43 6.49 -7.76
CA VAL A 122 -1.18 6.74 -7.02
C VAL A 122 0.03 6.58 -7.92
N ILE A 123 0.13 5.49 -8.68
CA ILE A 123 1.26 5.25 -9.60
C ILE A 123 1.29 6.33 -10.71
N THR A 124 0.14 6.65 -11.30
CA THR A 124 0.04 7.67 -12.37
C THR A 124 0.42 9.05 -11.85
N THR A 125 -0.09 9.41 -10.67
CA THR A 125 0.25 10.70 -10.03
C THR A 125 1.72 10.74 -9.68
N SER A 126 2.29 9.64 -9.16
CA SER A 126 3.72 9.53 -8.91
C SER A 126 4.53 9.75 -10.18
N LEU A 127 4.15 9.13 -11.31
CA LEU A 127 4.85 9.28 -12.59
C LEU A 127 4.73 10.70 -13.17
N LEU A 128 3.60 11.38 -12.98
CA LEU A 128 3.39 12.76 -13.42
C LEU A 128 4.10 13.80 -12.54
N LEU A 129 4.06 13.62 -11.22
CA LEU A 129 4.72 14.55 -10.29
C LEU A 129 6.23 14.36 -10.28
N PHE A 130 6.74 13.15 -10.55
CA PHE A 130 8.16 12.87 -10.44
C PHE A 130 9.05 13.76 -11.33
N PRO A 131 8.74 14.01 -12.62
CA PRO A 131 9.44 14.99 -13.44
C PRO A 131 9.41 16.42 -12.89
N TYR A 132 8.30 16.83 -12.27
CA TYR A 132 8.15 18.15 -11.66
C TYR A 132 8.97 18.28 -10.37
N LEU A 133 9.04 17.22 -9.56
CA LEU A 133 9.87 17.14 -8.35
C LEU A 133 11.37 17.03 -8.65
N TRP A 134 11.73 16.49 -9.81
CA TRP A 134 13.11 16.26 -10.21
C TRP A 134 13.72 17.44 -10.98
N LYS A 135 12.90 18.39 -11.47
CA LYS A 135 13.39 19.51 -12.27
C LYS A 135 14.00 20.66 -11.48
N ASP A 136 14.02 20.57 -10.15
CA ASP A 136 14.79 21.44 -9.23
C ASP A 136 15.63 20.61 -8.25
#